data_AF-A0A0D7KCS9-F1
#
_entry.id   AF-A0A0D7KCS9-F1
#
_cell.length_a   1.000
_cell.length_b   1.000
_cell.length_c   1.000
_cell.angle_alpha   90.00
_cell.angle_beta   90.00
_cell.angle_gamma   90.00
#
_symmetry.space_group_name_H-M   'P 1'
#
loop_
_entity.id
_entity.type
_entity.pdbx_description
1 polymer ?
#
loop_
_entity_poly.entity_id
_entity_poly.type
_entity_poly.pdbx_seq_one_letter_code
_entity_poly.pdbx_strand_id
1 'polypeptide(L)'
;MALVLKALIAIVFELLELSMWFSRGVVVLHLLVSCALATAQQAQHAGRAQTVAGAANTPNTQSRLSSLPARKDGLWEILVRSDDLVLQRAGRASPKPVTVRQCTSAAAEQIMLMSIVPGQEDCHERKVRRRGSGADARYEITTVCYVHDHRVDTQMQLLGDLQSAYHGSFQTRFPKTPLNNTGRMVFEGRWLGGCAAGQRPGDMLLPSGVTVNVVDDQQRAKDADHSGHQH
;
A
#
# COMPACT_ATOMS: atom_id res chain seq x y z
N MET A 1 -49.35 -44.00 19.23
CA MET A 1 -48.38 -43.34 18.33
C MET A 1 -47.47 -42.32 19.02
N ALA A 2 -47.90 -41.56 20.03
CA ALA A 2 -47.06 -40.52 20.66
C ALA A 2 -45.87 -41.03 21.52
N LEU A 3 -45.92 -42.27 22.02
CA LEU A 3 -44.83 -42.86 22.83
C LEU A 3 -43.63 -43.34 21.99
N VAL A 4 -43.87 -43.78 20.75
CA VAL A 4 -42.80 -44.28 19.85
C VAL A 4 -41.95 -43.11 19.32
N LEU A 5 -42.57 -41.95 19.10
CA LEU A 5 -41.87 -40.75 18.63
C LEU A 5 -40.94 -40.14 19.69
N LYS A 6 -41.28 -40.24 20.98
CA LYS A 6 -40.41 -39.80 22.08
C LYS A 6 -39.17 -40.70 22.25
N ALA A 7 -39.30 -42.00 22.02
CA ALA A 7 -38.18 -42.93 22.08
C ALA A 7 -37.16 -42.73 20.94
N LEU A 8 -37.63 -42.41 19.73
CA LEU A 8 -36.77 -42.12 18.58
C LEU A 8 -35.96 -40.83 18.74
N ILE A 9 -36.52 -39.79 19.37
CA ILE A 9 -35.81 -38.51 19.60
C ILE A 9 -34.72 -38.67 20.66
N ALA A 10 -34.93 -39.49 21.70
CA ALA A 10 -33.93 -39.74 22.73
C ALA A 10 -32.68 -40.48 22.19
N ILE A 11 -32.88 -41.45 21.30
CA ILE A 11 -31.79 -42.22 20.68
C ILE A 11 -30.94 -41.35 19.72
N VAL A 12 -31.58 -40.43 18.99
CA VAL A 12 -30.86 -39.48 18.12
C VAL A 12 -30.01 -38.50 18.94
N PHE A 13 -30.46 -38.12 20.14
CA PHE A 13 -29.71 -37.20 21.01
C PHE A 13 -28.47 -37.88 21.64
N GLU A 14 -28.56 -39.15 22.07
CA GLU A 14 -27.41 -39.91 22.56
C GLU A 14 -26.36 -40.19 21.48
N LEU A 15 -26.78 -40.43 20.23
CA LEU A 15 -25.86 -40.64 19.11
C LEU A 15 -25.10 -39.37 18.69
N LEU A 16 -25.67 -38.18 18.93
CA LEU A 16 -25.01 -36.89 18.68
C LEU A 16 -23.96 -36.56 19.75
N GLU A 17 -24.21 -36.88 21.02
CA GLU A 17 -23.25 -36.70 22.13
C GLU A 17 -21.98 -37.57 21.96
N LEU A 18 -22.13 -38.82 21.47
CA LEU A 18 -21.01 -39.72 21.16
C LEU A 18 -20.12 -39.20 20.01
N SER A 19 -20.69 -38.48 19.04
CA SER A 19 -19.92 -37.90 17.93
C SER A 19 -19.04 -36.71 18.36
N MET A 20 -19.48 -35.95 19.37
CA MET A 20 -18.74 -34.79 19.89
C MET A 20 -17.56 -35.17 20.80
N TRP A 21 -17.57 -36.36 21.39
CA TRP A 21 -16.42 -36.89 22.14
C TRP A 21 -15.28 -37.37 21.24
N PHE A 22 -15.57 -37.97 20.08
CA PHE A 22 -14.54 -38.47 19.16
C PHE A 22 -13.70 -37.35 18.51
N SER A 23 -14.27 -36.17 18.25
CA SER A 23 -13.50 -35.05 17.66
C SER A 23 -12.55 -34.36 18.64
N ARG A 24 -12.80 -34.41 19.96
CA ARG A 24 -11.93 -33.78 20.96
C ARG A 24 -10.74 -34.66 21.37
N GLY A 25 -10.82 -35.98 21.18
CA GLY A 25 -9.72 -36.93 21.45
C GLY A 25 -8.60 -36.93 20.40
N VAL A 26 -8.91 -36.61 19.14
CA VAL A 26 -7.92 -36.61 18.04
C VAL A 26 -7.01 -35.37 18.08
N VAL A 27 -7.46 -34.26 18.67
CA VAL A 27 -6.68 -33.00 18.74
C VAL A 27 -5.60 -33.03 19.82
N VAL A 28 -5.75 -33.84 20.88
CA VAL A 28 -4.77 -33.93 21.97
C VAL A 28 -3.57 -34.82 21.61
N LEU A 29 -3.74 -35.81 20.71
CA LEU A 29 -2.66 -36.72 20.32
C LEU A 29 -1.66 -36.12 19.31
N HIS A 30 -2.05 -35.09 18.55
CA HIS A 30 -1.15 -34.41 17.61
C HIS A 30 -0.29 -33.30 18.25
N LEU A 31 -0.58 -32.86 19.47
CA LEU A 31 0.15 -31.79 20.16
C LEU A 31 1.37 -32.28 20.97
N LEU A 32 1.58 -33.59 21.13
CA LEU A 32 2.71 -34.15 21.89
C LEU A 32 3.83 -34.74 21.00
N VAL A 33 3.66 -34.87 19.68
CA VAL A 33 4.66 -35.49 18.78
C VAL A 33 5.62 -34.46 18.13
N SER A 34 5.31 -33.17 18.14
CA SER A 34 6.17 -32.15 17.50
C SER A 34 7.20 -31.49 18.44
N CYS A 35 7.25 -31.87 19.72
CA CYS A 35 8.15 -31.25 20.71
C CYS A 35 9.53 -31.94 20.83
N ALA A 36 9.80 -33.02 20.08
CA ALA A 36 11.01 -33.84 20.26
C ALA A 36 12.02 -33.87 19.08
N LEU A 37 11.86 -33.04 18.04
CA LEU A 37 12.77 -33.03 16.88
C LEU A 37 13.41 -31.67 16.57
N ALA A 38 13.61 -30.80 17.58
CA ALA A 38 14.18 -29.46 17.37
C ALA A 38 15.38 -29.11 18.27
N THR A 39 16.17 -30.09 18.71
CA THR A 39 17.40 -29.83 19.48
C THR A 39 18.55 -30.78 19.09
N ALA A 40 19.06 -30.70 17.85
CA ALA A 40 20.35 -31.30 17.50
C ALA A 40 20.92 -30.84 16.14
N GLN A 41 21.13 -29.54 15.90
CA GLN A 41 22.04 -29.13 14.81
C GLN A 41 22.55 -27.69 14.98
N GLN A 42 23.35 -27.50 16.03
CA GLN A 42 24.26 -26.36 16.17
C GLN A 42 25.62 -26.91 16.61
N ALA A 43 26.42 -27.34 15.63
CA ALA A 43 27.88 -27.39 15.70
C ALA A 43 28.41 -28.06 14.45
N GLN A 44 28.64 -27.28 13.39
CA GLN A 44 29.63 -27.55 12.35
C GLN A 44 29.46 -26.43 11.32
N HIS A 45 30.43 -25.52 11.27
CA HIS A 45 30.96 -24.87 10.06
C HIS A 45 31.87 -23.70 10.51
N ALA A 46 32.90 -24.05 11.28
CA ALA A 46 34.13 -23.29 11.30
C ALA A 46 35.06 -23.91 10.23
N GLY A 47 35.50 -23.08 9.28
CA GLY A 47 36.69 -23.34 8.48
C GLY A 47 36.52 -24.14 7.19
N ARG A 48 36.23 -23.46 6.07
CA ARG A 48 36.95 -23.71 4.81
C ARG A 48 36.91 -22.48 3.91
N ALA A 49 38.05 -21.78 3.84
CA ALA A 49 38.34 -20.86 2.76
C ALA A 49 38.43 -21.66 1.44
N GLN A 50 37.60 -21.30 0.45
CA GLN A 50 37.79 -21.70 -0.93
C GLN A 50 37.51 -20.48 -1.83
N THR A 51 38.59 -19.97 -2.40
CA THR A 51 38.63 -19.07 -3.53
C THR A 51 38.12 -19.79 -4.77
N VAL A 52 37.02 -19.32 -5.35
CA VAL A 52 36.64 -19.62 -6.74
C VAL A 52 36.34 -18.30 -7.43
N ALA A 53 37.18 -17.99 -8.42
CA ALA A 53 37.01 -16.88 -9.33
C ALA A 53 35.87 -17.16 -10.32
N GLY A 54 35.08 -16.12 -10.60
CA GLY A 54 34.54 -15.84 -11.94
C GLY A 54 33.44 -16.74 -12.48
N ALA A 55 32.18 -16.42 -12.15
CA ALA A 55 31.10 -16.40 -13.13
C ALA A 55 30.09 -15.33 -12.69
N ALA A 56 29.93 -14.30 -13.51
CA ALA A 56 29.03 -13.18 -13.29
C ALA A 56 27.57 -13.66 -13.38
N ASN A 57 26.93 -13.86 -12.23
CA ASN A 57 25.48 -13.88 -12.15
C ASN A 57 25.01 -12.45 -11.93
N THR A 58 24.68 -11.76 -13.02
CA THR A 58 23.94 -10.50 -12.98
C THR A 58 22.61 -10.78 -12.27
N PRO A 59 22.31 -10.15 -11.12
CA PRO A 59 20.95 -10.17 -10.62
C PRO A 59 20.09 -9.51 -11.69
N ASN A 60 19.08 -10.23 -12.17
CA ASN A 60 17.98 -9.67 -12.92
C ASN A 60 17.36 -8.58 -12.05
N THR A 61 17.83 -7.35 -12.22
CA THR A 61 17.33 -6.17 -11.52
C THR A 61 16.04 -5.78 -12.22
N GLN A 62 15.00 -6.56 -11.99
CA GLN A 62 13.66 -5.99 -12.06
C GLN A 62 13.68 -4.86 -11.04
N SER A 63 13.59 -3.61 -11.52
CA SER A 63 13.42 -2.41 -10.70
C SER A 63 12.17 -2.61 -9.84
N ARG A 64 12.35 -3.20 -8.65
CA ARG A 64 11.29 -3.27 -7.66
C ARG A 64 11.18 -1.87 -7.11
N LEU A 65 10.16 -1.16 -7.56
CA LEU A 65 9.80 0.12 -6.99
C LEU A 65 9.79 -0.01 -5.46
N SER A 66 10.64 0.77 -4.78
CA SER A 66 10.77 0.65 -3.32
C SER A 66 9.42 0.89 -2.63
N SER A 67 9.16 0.14 -1.56
CA SER A 67 7.89 0.22 -0.83
C SER A 67 7.72 1.59 -0.21
N LEU A 68 6.57 2.22 -0.48
CA LEU A 68 6.20 3.48 0.14
C LEU A 68 5.88 3.27 1.62
N PRO A 69 6.09 4.29 2.46
CA PRO A 69 5.65 4.23 3.84
C PRO A 69 4.13 4.18 3.90
N ALA A 70 3.58 3.36 4.80
CA ALA A 70 2.15 3.10 4.83
C ALA A 70 1.43 3.93 5.91
N ARG A 71 0.33 4.56 5.52
CA ARG A 71 -0.65 5.14 6.46
C ARG A 71 -1.51 4.06 7.09
N LYS A 72 -2.01 4.35 8.29
CA LYS A 72 -3.05 3.57 8.96
C LYS A 72 -4.27 3.41 8.06
N ASP A 73 -4.83 2.21 8.05
CA ASP A 73 -6.07 1.90 7.36
C ASP A 73 -7.23 2.82 7.81
N GLY A 74 -8.08 3.19 6.87
CA GLY A 74 -9.25 4.02 7.13
C GLY A 74 -9.28 5.32 6.31
N LEU A 75 -10.10 6.25 6.78
CA LEU A 75 -10.37 7.52 6.11
C LEU A 75 -9.35 8.57 6.52
N TRP A 76 -8.73 9.18 5.52
CA TRP A 76 -7.85 10.33 5.66
C TRP A 76 -8.45 11.54 4.99
N GLU A 77 -8.33 12.71 5.60
CA GLU A 77 -8.53 13.99 4.90
C GLU A 77 -7.17 14.63 4.63
N ILE A 78 -6.98 15.13 3.41
CA ILE A 78 -5.73 15.71 2.96
C ILE A 78 -6.01 17.07 2.35
N LEU A 79 -5.39 18.10 2.92
CA LEU A 79 -5.35 19.45 2.35
C LEU A 79 -4.08 19.58 1.51
N VAL A 80 -4.21 20.05 0.28
CA VAL A 80 -3.09 20.36 -0.63
C VAL A 80 -3.16 21.83 -1.01
N ARG A 81 -2.03 22.53 -0.95
CA ARG A 81 -1.92 23.96 -1.28
C ARG A 81 -0.58 24.28 -1.91
N SER A 82 -0.54 25.32 -2.73
CA SER A 82 0.72 25.87 -3.25
C SER A 82 1.45 26.64 -2.16
N ASP A 83 2.76 26.44 -2.05
CA ASP A 83 3.68 27.22 -1.20
C ASP A 83 4.67 28.04 -2.07
N ASP A 84 4.38 28.15 -3.37
CA ASP A 84 5.33 28.64 -4.34
C ASP A 84 5.16 30.14 -4.65
N LEU A 85 5.97 30.96 -3.99
CA LEU A 85 6.11 32.39 -4.31
C LEU A 85 6.72 32.61 -5.71
N VAL A 86 7.42 31.64 -6.30
CA VAL A 86 8.00 31.75 -7.65
C VAL A 86 6.90 31.76 -8.71
N LEU A 87 5.87 30.93 -8.57
CA LEU A 87 4.71 30.97 -9.49
C LEU A 87 4.08 32.36 -9.51
N GLN A 88 3.91 32.97 -8.33
CA GLN A 88 3.37 34.32 -8.19
C GLN A 88 4.25 35.36 -8.91
N ARG A 89 5.58 35.29 -8.75
CA ARG A 89 6.53 36.19 -9.44
C ARG A 89 6.58 35.97 -10.95
N ALA A 90 6.33 34.74 -11.40
CA ALA A 90 6.25 34.40 -12.83
C ALA A 90 4.89 34.74 -13.46
N GLY A 91 4.03 35.48 -12.76
CA GLY A 91 2.70 35.87 -13.26
C GLY A 91 1.69 34.72 -13.33
N ARG A 92 2.01 33.56 -12.74
CA ARG A 92 1.12 32.40 -12.69
C ARG A 92 0.32 32.45 -11.38
N ALA A 93 -1.00 32.37 -11.49
CA ALA A 93 -1.85 32.23 -10.32
C ALA A 93 -1.51 30.91 -9.60
N SER A 94 -1.34 30.98 -8.27
CA SER A 94 -1.21 29.78 -7.45
C SER A 94 -2.51 28.96 -7.54
N PRO A 95 -2.42 27.62 -7.69
CA PRO A 95 -3.59 26.76 -7.59
C PRO A 95 -4.34 27.00 -6.27
N LYS A 96 -5.67 27.00 -6.33
CA LYS A 96 -6.51 27.08 -5.12
C LYS A 96 -6.22 25.87 -4.23
N PRO A 97 -6.24 26.03 -2.89
CA PRO A 97 -6.18 24.89 -1.98
C PRO A 97 -7.31 23.90 -2.27
N VAL A 98 -6.99 22.61 -2.21
CA VAL A 98 -7.94 21.52 -2.42
C VAL A 98 -7.91 20.56 -1.24
N THR A 99 -9.07 20.08 -0.82
CA THR A 99 -9.21 19.06 0.20
C THR A 99 -9.79 17.81 -0.42
N VAL A 100 -9.11 16.69 -0.26
CA VAL A 100 -9.59 15.36 -0.67
C VAL A 100 -9.79 14.47 0.54
N ARG A 101 -10.64 13.46 0.41
CA ARG A 101 -10.73 12.38 1.41
C ARG A 101 -10.42 11.05 0.77
N GLN A 102 -9.56 10.28 1.41
CA GLN A 102 -9.05 9.00 0.89
C GLN A 102 -9.37 7.88 1.86
N CYS A 103 -10.09 6.86 1.40
CA CYS A 103 -10.17 5.59 2.09
C CYS A 103 -9.00 4.70 1.66
N THR A 104 -8.13 4.33 2.59
CA THR A 104 -6.97 3.47 2.31
C THR A 104 -6.98 2.19 3.14
N SER A 105 -6.18 1.22 2.69
CA SER A 105 -5.87 -0.02 3.37
C SER A 105 -4.43 -0.42 3.06
N ALA A 106 -3.86 -1.37 3.81
CA ALA A 106 -2.54 -1.93 3.52
C ALA A 106 -2.34 -2.33 2.05
N ALA A 107 -3.38 -2.86 1.38
CA ALA A 107 -3.31 -3.25 -0.03
C ALA A 107 -3.37 -2.07 -1.02
N ALA A 108 -4.16 -1.04 -0.70
CA ALA A 108 -4.35 0.13 -1.56
C ALA A 108 -3.25 1.19 -1.38
N GLU A 109 -2.56 1.18 -0.24
CA GLU A 109 -1.74 2.29 0.22
C GLU A 109 -0.55 2.61 -0.69
N GLN A 110 0.01 1.61 -1.37
CA GLN A 110 1.11 1.80 -2.33
C GLN A 110 0.71 2.69 -3.52
N ILE A 111 -0.59 2.81 -3.80
CA ILE A 111 -1.14 3.71 -4.81
C ILE A 111 -1.66 4.98 -4.13
N MET A 112 -2.41 4.81 -3.05
CA MET A 112 -3.11 5.92 -2.39
C MET A 112 -2.19 7.00 -1.85
N LEU A 113 -1.00 6.66 -1.32
CA LEU A 113 -0.09 7.68 -0.79
C LEU A 113 0.32 8.71 -1.85
N MET A 114 0.53 8.27 -3.09
CA MET A 114 0.98 9.12 -4.20
C MET A 114 -0.17 9.77 -4.97
N SER A 115 -1.42 9.39 -4.70
CA SER A 115 -2.58 9.77 -5.51
C SER A 115 -2.94 11.26 -5.51
N ILE A 116 -2.41 12.07 -4.57
CA ILE A 116 -2.54 13.53 -4.60
C ILE A 116 -1.52 14.21 -5.52
N VAL A 117 -0.51 13.46 -5.95
CA VAL A 117 0.56 13.94 -6.82
C VAL A 117 0.15 13.65 -8.26
N PRO A 118 0.20 14.63 -9.18
CA PRO A 118 -0.15 14.39 -10.57
C PRO A 118 0.93 13.53 -11.27
N GLY A 119 0.50 12.76 -12.27
CA GLY A 119 1.40 12.05 -13.18
C GLY A 119 2.10 10.84 -12.56
N GLN A 120 1.40 10.11 -11.68
CA GLN A 120 1.95 8.93 -10.99
C GLN A 120 1.50 7.61 -11.63
N GLU A 121 1.13 7.66 -12.92
CA GLU A 121 0.86 6.51 -13.77
C GLU A 121 2.17 5.96 -14.35
N ASP A 122 2.22 4.65 -14.62
CA ASP A 122 3.38 3.96 -15.23
C ASP A 122 4.75 4.41 -14.68
N CYS A 123 4.98 4.18 -13.39
CA CYS A 123 6.25 4.54 -12.74
C CYS A 123 7.31 3.46 -12.90
N HIS A 124 8.44 3.82 -13.53
CA HIS A 124 9.56 2.92 -13.84
C HIS A 124 10.64 2.96 -12.75
N GLU A 125 10.79 4.12 -12.10
CA GLU A 125 11.66 4.26 -10.94
C GLU A 125 10.90 4.84 -9.75
N ARG A 126 11.14 4.26 -8.57
CA ARG A 126 10.74 4.82 -7.28
C ARG A 126 11.82 4.55 -6.25
N LYS A 127 12.34 5.63 -5.67
CA LYS A 127 13.35 5.59 -4.60
C LYS A 127 12.75 6.21 -3.36
N VAL A 128 12.78 5.47 -2.26
CA VAL A 128 12.34 5.91 -0.93
C VAL A 128 13.56 5.93 -0.03
N ARG A 129 13.94 7.11 0.44
CA ARG A 129 14.97 7.29 1.48
C ARG A 129 14.28 7.67 2.78
N ARG A 130 14.42 6.82 3.80
CA ARG A 130 13.99 7.12 5.17
C ARG A 130 15.16 7.70 5.96
N ARG A 131 14.90 8.75 6.74
CA ARG A 131 15.77 9.26 7.79
C ARG A 131 15.04 9.27 9.12
N GLY A 132 15.75 9.02 10.21
CA GLY A 132 15.15 8.91 11.54
C GLY A 132 14.29 7.66 11.70
N SER A 133 13.54 7.61 12.82
CA SER A 133 12.65 6.49 13.15
C SER A 133 11.47 6.95 14.00
N GLY A 134 10.43 6.12 14.12
CA GLY A 134 9.23 6.47 14.88
C GLY A 134 8.51 7.71 14.32
N ALA A 135 8.02 8.57 15.20
CA ALA A 135 7.28 9.79 14.86
C ALA A 135 8.12 10.86 14.15
N ASP A 136 9.46 10.82 14.30
CA ASP A 136 10.39 11.75 13.66
C ASP A 136 10.89 11.24 12.29
N ALA A 137 10.34 10.14 11.80
CA ALA A 137 10.72 9.59 10.50
C ALA A 137 10.39 10.60 9.39
N ARG A 138 11.39 10.84 8.54
CA ARG A 138 11.28 11.66 7.32
C ARG A 138 11.51 10.76 6.13
N TYR A 139 10.61 10.80 5.16
CA TYR A 139 10.73 10.07 3.91
C TYR A 139 10.95 11.06 2.77
N GLU A 140 11.95 10.77 1.97
CA GLU A 140 12.19 11.45 0.71
C GLU A 140 11.91 10.43 -0.39
N ILE A 141 10.95 10.77 -1.26
CA ILE A 141 10.42 9.89 -2.28
C ILE A 141 10.64 10.56 -3.61
N THR A 142 11.30 9.86 -4.53
CA THR A 142 11.45 10.33 -5.91
C THR A 142 10.87 9.30 -6.86
N THR A 143 10.10 9.76 -7.84
CA THR A 143 9.55 8.89 -8.89
C THR A 143 9.91 9.40 -10.27
N VAL A 144 10.06 8.45 -11.18
CA VAL A 144 10.14 8.68 -12.63
C VAL A 144 9.02 7.87 -13.25
N CYS A 145 8.04 8.57 -13.78
CA CYS A 145 6.80 8.01 -14.29
C CYS A 145 6.55 8.47 -15.72
N TYR A 146 5.57 7.86 -16.39
CA TYR A 146 5.22 8.19 -17.77
C TYR A 146 3.71 8.33 -17.94
N VAL A 147 3.30 9.43 -18.58
CA VAL A 147 1.91 9.68 -18.96
C VAL A 147 1.87 9.89 -20.46
N HIS A 148 1.22 8.99 -21.20
CA HIS A 148 1.22 9.01 -22.66
C HIS A 148 2.66 9.14 -23.24
N ASP A 149 3.59 8.30 -22.79
CA ASP A 149 5.01 8.32 -23.16
C ASP A 149 5.74 9.64 -22.86
N HIS A 150 5.20 10.45 -21.95
CA HIS A 150 5.83 11.67 -21.49
C HIS A 150 6.34 11.49 -20.07
N ARG A 151 7.66 11.63 -19.92
CA ARG A 151 8.35 11.56 -18.63
C ARG A 151 7.76 12.57 -17.65
N VAL A 152 7.54 12.10 -16.42
CA VAL A 152 7.13 12.88 -15.26
C VAL A 152 8.12 12.61 -14.13
N ASP A 153 8.76 13.66 -13.65
CA ASP A 153 9.72 13.59 -12.54
C ASP A 153 9.09 14.20 -11.29
N THR A 154 9.03 13.44 -10.20
CA THR A 154 8.48 13.92 -8.93
C THR A 154 9.49 13.79 -7.81
N GLN A 155 9.51 14.80 -6.95
CA GLN A 155 10.16 14.75 -5.64
C GLN A 155 9.11 15.03 -4.57
N MET A 156 9.06 14.18 -3.55
CA MET A 156 8.15 14.31 -2.41
C MET A 156 8.91 14.13 -1.09
N GLN A 157 8.55 14.93 -0.10
CA GLN A 157 8.98 14.79 1.28
C GLN A 157 7.74 14.52 2.14
N LEU A 158 7.86 13.56 3.06
CA LEU A 158 6.79 13.14 3.95
C LEU A 158 7.34 13.03 5.38
N LEU A 159 6.63 13.59 6.35
CA LEU A 159 7.04 13.66 7.74
C LEU A 159 5.83 13.48 8.67
N GLY A 160 6.10 13.05 9.89
CA GLY A 160 5.10 12.90 10.94
C GLY A 160 4.69 11.44 11.17
N ASP A 161 3.61 11.27 11.92
CA ASP A 161 3.10 9.97 12.30
C ASP A 161 1.99 9.51 11.34
N LEU A 162 2.32 8.54 10.50
CA LEU A 162 1.39 7.94 9.54
C LEU A 162 0.26 7.14 10.19
N GLN A 163 0.20 7.08 11.53
CA GLN A 163 -0.91 6.52 12.29
C GLN A 163 -1.97 7.56 12.72
N SER A 164 -1.65 8.85 12.65
CA SER A 164 -2.53 9.92 13.15
C SER A 164 -2.57 11.16 12.26
N ALA A 165 -1.41 11.76 11.98
CA ALA A 165 -1.28 12.94 11.15
C ALA A 165 0.11 13.06 10.52
N TYR A 166 0.14 13.50 9.27
CA TYR A 166 1.37 13.71 8.52
C TYR A 166 1.31 15.00 7.71
N HIS A 167 2.48 15.46 7.29
CA HIS A 167 2.59 16.58 6.37
C HIS A 167 3.76 16.36 5.42
N GLY A 168 3.82 17.17 4.39
CA GLY A 168 4.87 17.04 3.40
C GLY A 168 4.82 18.11 2.33
N SER A 169 5.67 17.89 1.34
CA SER A 169 5.69 18.70 0.13
C SER A 169 6.00 17.84 -1.07
N PHE A 170 5.53 18.24 -2.24
CA PHE A 170 5.95 17.64 -3.49
C PHE A 170 6.16 18.70 -4.58
N GLN A 171 6.94 18.34 -5.58
CA GLN A 171 7.05 19.07 -6.83
C GLN A 171 7.11 18.06 -7.97
N THR A 172 6.31 18.30 -9.01
CA THR A 172 6.29 17.51 -10.24
C THR A 172 6.74 18.34 -11.42
N ARG A 173 7.61 17.75 -12.25
CA ARG A 173 8.12 18.32 -13.50
C ARG A 173 7.67 17.47 -14.69
N PHE A 174 7.19 18.17 -15.71
CA PHE A 174 6.81 17.65 -17.02
C PHE A 174 7.76 18.28 -18.06
N PRO A 175 8.91 17.65 -18.38
CA PRO A 175 9.95 18.27 -19.21
C PRO A 175 9.45 18.72 -20.60
N LYS A 176 8.52 17.96 -21.20
CA LYS A 176 7.94 18.29 -22.51
C LYS A 176 6.84 19.36 -22.45
N THR A 177 6.20 19.54 -21.29
CA THR A 177 5.14 20.53 -21.09
C THR A 177 5.38 21.33 -19.80
N PRO A 178 6.41 22.20 -19.75
CA PRO A 178 6.81 22.87 -18.51
C PRO A 178 5.71 23.74 -17.87
N LEU A 179 4.71 24.16 -18.65
CA LEU A 179 3.52 24.86 -18.15
C LEU A 179 2.71 23.98 -17.18
N ASN A 180 2.81 22.66 -17.24
CA ASN A 180 2.11 21.74 -16.34
C ASN A 180 2.87 21.47 -15.03
N ASN A 181 4.08 22.03 -14.86
CA ASN A 181 4.84 21.90 -13.62
C ASN A 181 4.05 22.49 -12.45
N THR A 182 4.03 21.78 -11.33
CA THR A 182 3.19 22.12 -10.16
C THR A 182 3.74 23.28 -9.33
N GLY A 183 5.04 23.60 -9.46
CA GLY A 183 5.76 24.33 -8.42
C GLY A 183 5.85 23.51 -7.13
N ARG A 184 6.29 24.13 -6.03
CA ARG A 184 6.28 23.48 -4.70
C ARG A 184 4.88 23.48 -4.11
N MET A 185 4.31 22.28 -3.94
CA MET A 185 3.06 22.04 -3.26
C MET A 185 3.34 21.51 -1.86
N VAL A 186 2.53 21.89 -0.88
CA VAL A 186 2.54 21.34 0.49
C VAL A 186 1.23 20.66 0.78
N PHE A 187 1.27 19.61 1.59
CA PHE A 187 0.09 18.86 1.97
C PHE A 187 0.12 18.46 3.44
N GLU A 188 -1.07 18.32 4.02
CA GLU A 188 -1.30 17.96 5.41
C GLU A 188 -2.41 16.90 5.44
N GLY A 189 -2.16 15.76 6.08
CA GLY A 189 -3.07 14.64 6.16
C GLY A 189 -3.44 14.31 7.60
N ARG A 190 -4.73 14.06 7.86
CA ARG A 190 -5.27 13.68 9.17
C ARG A 190 -6.14 12.44 9.09
N TRP A 191 -5.95 11.48 9.99
CA TRP A 191 -6.79 10.29 10.07
C TRP A 191 -8.12 10.65 10.73
N LEU A 192 -9.22 10.27 10.10
CA LEU A 192 -10.58 10.60 10.53
C LEU A 192 -11.30 9.44 11.22
N GLY A 193 -10.83 8.20 11.04
CA GLY A 193 -11.53 7.01 11.49
C GLY A 193 -11.47 5.88 10.47
N GLY A 194 -12.35 4.91 10.61
CA GLY A 194 -12.62 3.93 9.55
C GLY A 194 -13.15 4.61 8.29
N CYS A 195 -13.11 3.90 7.16
CA CYS A 195 -13.74 4.38 5.93
C CYS A 195 -15.24 4.61 6.12
N ALA A 196 -15.80 5.61 5.43
CA ALA A 196 -17.22 5.92 5.55
C ALA A 196 -18.09 4.79 4.97
N ALA A 197 -19.36 4.72 5.36
CA ALA A 197 -20.30 3.72 4.85
C ALA A 197 -20.35 3.78 3.32
N GLY A 198 -20.19 2.62 2.67
CA GLY A 198 -20.17 2.49 1.22
C GLY A 198 -18.84 2.85 0.54
N GLN A 199 -17.85 3.38 1.27
CA GLN A 199 -16.50 3.56 0.71
C GLN A 199 -15.73 2.25 0.67
N ARG A 200 -14.99 2.06 -0.42
CA ARG A 200 -14.04 0.97 -0.63
C ARG A 200 -12.61 1.49 -0.48
N PRO A 201 -11.65 0.65 -0.04
CA PRO A 201 -10.24 1.01 -0.13
C PRO A 201 -9.88 1.40 -1.57
N GLY A 202 -9.16 2.51 -1.72
CA GLY A 202 -8.87 3.11 -3.03
C GLY A 202 -9.80 4.27 -3.39
N ASP A 203 -10.94 4.43 -2.71
CA ASP A 203 -11.85 5.54 -2.98
C ASP A 203 -11.24 6.87 -2.53
N MET A 204 -11.28 7.85 -3.43
CA MET A 204 -10.95 9.24 -3.20
C MET A 204 -12.16 10.12 -3.51
N LEU A 205 -12.64 10.84 -2.50
CA LEU A 205 -13.63 11.89 -2.65
C LEU A 205 -12.93 13.21 -2.99
N LEU A 206 -13.24 13.74 -4.17
CA LEU A 206 -12.71 14.99 -4.70
C LEU A 206 -13.49 16.21 -4.17
N PRO A 207 -12.92 17.43 -4.27
CA PRO A 207 -13.63 18.66 -3.87
C PRO A 207 -14.96 18.87 -4.60
N SER A 208 -15.12 18.29 -5.80
CA SER A 208 -16.36 18.34 -6.58
C SER A 208 -17.49 17.49 -6.01
N GLY A 209 -17.23 16.66 -5.00
CA GLY A 209 -18.18 15.67 -4.47
C GLY A 209 -18.19 14.36 -5.26
N VAL A 210 -17.41 14.24 -6.34
CA VAL A 210 -17.25 12.99 -7.09
C VAL A 210 -16.28 12.07 -6.36
N THR A 211 -16.64 10.79 -6.26
CA THR A 211 -15.75 9.73 -5.77
C THR A 211 -15.16 8.98 -6.95
N VAL A 212 -13.84 8.79 -6.94
CA VAL A 212 -13.11 7.94 -7.88
C VAL A 212 -12.41 6.83 -7.11
N ASN A 213 -12.19 5.67 -7.70
CA ASN A 213 -11.36 4.63 -7.07
C ASN A 213 -10.01 4.56 -7.77
N VAL A 214 -8.98 5.09 -7.12
CA VAL A 214 -7.66 5.27 -7.72
C VAL A 214 -6.97 3.94 -8.03
N VAL A 215 -7.29 2.89 -7.26
CA VAL A 215 -6.75 1.55 -7.48
C VAL A 215 -7.36 0.94 -8.74
N ASP A 216 -8.68 1.01 -8.86
CA ASP A 216 -9.41 0.56 -10.06
C ASP A 216 -8.95 1.36 -11.29
N ASP A 217 -8.74 2.67 -11.16
CA ASP A 217 -8.29 3.55 -12.25
C ASP A 217 -6.89 3.16 -12.73
N GLN A 218 -5.96 2.89 -11.81
CA GLN A 218 -4.62 2.43 -12.16
C GLN A 218 -4.67 1.06 -12.85
N GLN A 219 -5.55 0.15 -12.41
CA GLN A 219 -5.70 -1.15 -13.06
C GLN A 219 -6.23 -1.01 -14.49
N ARG A 220 -7.29 -0.21 -14.68
CA ARG A 220 -7.85 0.05 -16.03
C ARG A 220 -6.82 0.67 -16.97
N ALA A 221 -5.95 1.55 -16.48
CA ALA A 221 -4.87 2.12 -17.28
C ALA A 221 -3.87 1.06 -17.77
N LYS A 222 -3.48 0.11 -16.91
CA LYS A 222 -2.61 -1.01 -17.28
C LYS A 222 -3.27 -1.94 -18.30
N ASP A 223 -4.55 -2.25 -18.11
CA ASP A 223 -5.29 -3.14 -19.01
C ASP A 223 -5.45 -2.53 -20.42
N ALA A 224 -5.63 -1.21 -20.50
CA ALA A 224 -5.70 -0.49 -21.77
C ALA A 224 -4.37 -0.52 -22.53
N ASP A 225 -3.24 -0.37 -21.83
CA ASP A 225 -1.89 -0.44 -22.40
C ASP A 225 -1.62 -1.82 -23.01
N HIS A 226 -1.98 -2.89 -22.30
CA HIS A 226 -1.83 -4.27 -22.79
C HIS A 226 -2.72 -4.62 -23.98
N SER A 227 -3.86 -3.94 -24.14
CA SER A 227 -4.77 -4.16 -25.27
C SER A 227 -4.32 -3.43 -26.55
N GLY A 228 -3.46 -2.40 -26.43
CA GLY A 228 -2.93 -1.60 -27.54
C GLY A 228 -1.72 -2.20 -28.27
N HIS A 229 -1.14 -3.28 -27.73
CA HIS A 229 0.07 -3.92 -28.29
C HIS A 229 -0.19 -5.20 -29.10
N GLN A 230 -1.43 -5.43 -29.56
CA GLN A 230 -1.71 -6.48 -30.56
C GLN A 230 -1.49 -5.95 -31.98
N HIS A 231 -0.23 -5.91 -32.43
CA HIS A 231 0.12 -5.74 -33.85
C HIS A 231 1.26 -6.68 -34.25
#